data_AF-A0A973S203-F1
#
_entry.id   AF-A0A973S203-F1
#
_cell.length_a   1.000
_cell.length_b   1.000
_cell.length_c   1.000
_cell.angle_alpha   90.00
_cell.angle_beta   90.00
_cell.angle_gamma   90.00
#
_symmetry.space_group_name_H-M   'P 1'
#
loop_
_entity.id
_entity.type
_entity.pdbx_description
1 polymer ?
#
loop_
_entity_poly.entity_id
_entity_poly.type
_entity_poly.pdbx_seq_one_letter_code
_entity_poly.pdbx_strand_id
1 'polypeptide(L)' 'MLKLKTTFLALALAGAATMATGVTAFAQDKATVGIAMPTKSSARWIDDGNNMVKVLKERGYNTDLQYAEDDIPNQL' A
#
# COMPACT_ATOMS: atom_id res chain seq x y z
N MET A 1 -4.02 13.66 -52.89
CA MET A 1 -4.96 14.04 -51.79
C MET A 1 -5.57 12.86 -51.05
N LEU A 2 -5.91 11.75 -51.72
CA LEU A 2 -6.53 10.59 -51.05
C LEU A 2 -5.58 9.87 -50.07
N LYS A 3 -4.31 9.65 -50.46
CA LYS A 3 -3.28 8.98 -49.63
C LYS A 3 -2.96 9.73 -48.32
N LEU A 4 -2.95 11.07 -48.35
CA LEU A 4 -2.64 11.89 -47.18
C LEU A 4 -3.76 11.80 -46.13
N LYS A 5 -5.03 11.76 -46.57
CA LYS A 5 -6.19 11.57 -45.68
C LYS A 5 -6.21 10.17 -45.05
N THR A 6 -5.82 9.13 -45.78
CA THR A 6 -5.69 7.76 -45.25
C THR A 6 -4.55 7.63 -44.25
N THR A 7 -3.42 8.31 -44.46
CA THR A 7 -2.31 8.33 -43.50
C THR A 7 -2.67 9.05 -42.19
N PHE A 8 -3.40 10.16 -42.26
CA PHE A 8 -3.89 10.86 -41.06
C PHE A 8 -4.92 10.03 -40.27
N LEU A 9 -5.82 9.32 -40.97
CA LEU A 9 -6.80 8.45 -40.32
C LEU A 9 -6.15 7.22 -39.68
N ALA A 10 -5.12 6.64 -40.31
CA ALA A 10 -4.36 5.54 -39.76
C ALA A 10 -3.56 5.95 -38.49
N LEU A 11 -3.04 7.17 -38.45
CA LEU A 11 -2.32 7.69 -37.29
C LEU A 11 -3.26 8.00 -36.11
N ALA A 12 -4.46 8.50 -36.39
CA ALA A 12 -5.51 8.71 -35.38
C ALA A 12 -6.03 7.38 -34.79
N LEU A 13 -6.17 6.34 -35.61
CA LEU A 13 -6.59 5.01 -35.17
C LEU A 13 -5.49 4.30 -34.35
N ALA A 14 -4.22 4.47 -34.71
CA ALA A 14 -3.09 3.95 -33.95
C ALA A 14 -2.90 4.67 -32.59
N GLY A 15 -3.15 5.99 -32.54
CA GLY A 15 -3.11 6.76 -31.30
C GLY A 15 -4.29 6.50 -30.34
N ALA A 16 -5.45 6.08 -30.86
CA ALA A 16 -6.59 5.67 -30.04
C ALA A 16 -6.42 4.23 -29.49
N ALA A 17 -5.74 3.35 -30.22
CA ALA A 17 -5.49 1.97 -29.80
C ALA A 17 -4.54 1.87 -28.59
N THR A 18 -3.61 2.82 -28.42
CA THR A 18 -2.69 2.85 -27.27
C THR A 18 -3.32 3.40 -25.99
N MET A 19 -4.44 4.14 -26.09
CA MET A 19 -5.22 4.62 -24.93
C MET A 19 -6.17 3.54 -24.38
N ALA A 20 -6.51 2.54 -25.19
CA ALA A 20 -7.41 1.45 -24.79
C ALA A 20 -6.71 0.34 -23.97
N THR A 21 -5.38 0.31 -23.93
CA THR A 21 -4.60 -0.63 -23.12
C THR A 21 -4.17 -0.05 -21.77
N GLY A 22 -4.83 1.01 -21.31
CA GLY A 22 -4.59 1.58 -19.98
C GLY A 22 -4.85 0.51 -18.92
N VAL A 23 -3.78 -0.04 -18.36
CA VAL A 23 -3.85 -0.87 -17.16
C VAL A 23 -4.50 0.01 -16.09
N THR A 24 -5.74 -0.28 -15.75
CA THR A 24 -6.40 0.36 -14.61
C THR A 24 -5.63 -0.08 -13.38
N ALA A 25 -4.77 0.80 -12.86
CA ALA A 25 -4.18 0.63 -11.55
C ALA A 25 -5.32 0.71 -10.54
N PHE A 26 -5.82 -0.43 -10.10
CA PHE A 26 -6.74 -0.48 -8.98
C PHE A 26 -5.99 0.00 -7.74
N ALA A 27 -6.53 1.03 -7.08
CA ALA A 27 -6.03 1.42 -5.77
C ALA A 27 -6.25 0.24 -4.81
N GLN A 28 -5.18 -0.44 -4.45
CA GLN A 28 -5.26 -1.53 -3.49
C GLN A 28 -5.39 -0.94 -2.09
N ASP A 29 -6.28 -1.51 -1.29
CA ASP A 29 -6.39 -1.14 0.12
C ASP A 29 -5.05 -1.34 0.83
N LYS A 30 -4.77 -0.47 1.81
CA LYS A 30 -3.54 -0.58 2.59
C LYS A 30 -3.58 -1.87 3.41
N ALA A 31 -2.52 -2.66 3.31
CA ALA A 31 -2.36 -3.87 4.11
C ALA A 31 -2.27 -3.53 5.61
N THR A 32 -2.63 -4.50 6.46
CA THR A 32 -2.45 -4.40 7.92
C THR A 32 -0.97 -4.55 8.27
N VAL A 33 -0.48 -3.69 9.17
CA VAL A 33 0.89 -3.75 9.71
C VAL A 33 0.88 -4.46 11.06
N GLY A 34 1.62 -5.56 11.18
CA GLY A 34 1.88 -6.24 12.46
C GLY A 34 2.97 -5.54 13.26
N ILE A 35 2.76 -5.41 14.57
CA ILE A 35 3.66 -4.74 15.52
C ILE A 35 3.84 -5.67 16.73
N ALA A 36 4.99 -6.35 16.80
CA ALA A 36 5.31 -7.28 17.89
C ALA A 36 6.25 -6.61 18.90
N MET A 37 5.72 -6.23 20.06
CA MET A 37 6.49 -5.67 21.18
C MET A 37 6.92 -6.78 22.16
N PRO A 38 8.07 -6.65 22.81
CA PRO A 38 8.59 -7.73 23.66
C PRO A 38 7.78 -7.89 24.95
N THR A 39 7.39 -6.80 25.62
CA THR A 39 6.82 -6.87 26.98
C THR A 39 6.09 -5.60 27.37
N LYS A 40 5.14 -5.69 28.31
CA LYS A 40 4.54 -4.51 28.95
C LYS A 40 5.23 -4.13 30.26
N SER A 41 6.19 -4.93 30.73
CA SER A 41 6.93 -4.65 31.97
C SER A 41 7.78 -3.38 31.87
N SER A 42 8.22 -3.01 30.67
CA SER A 42 8.98 -1.79 30.41
C SER A 42 8.10 -0.75 29.72
N ALA A 43 7.90 0.39 30.38
CA ALA A 43 7.05 1.49 29.91
C ALA A 43 7.40 1.97 28.49
N ARG A 44 8.69 1.95 28.13
CA ARG A 44 9.15 2.32 26.78
C ARG A 44 8.44 1.55 25.68
N TRP A 45 8.18 0.25 25.87
CA TRP A 45 7.59 -0.59 24.82
C TRP A 45 6.10 -0.32 24.66
N ILE A 46 5.45 0.09 25.75
CA ILE A 46 4.07 0.58 25.72
C ILE A 46 3.99 1.84 24.87
N ASP A 47 4.87 2.80 25.14
CA ASP A 47 4.92 4.07 24.40
C ASP A 47 5.30 3.85 22.94
N ASP A 48 6.35 3.05 22.67
CA ASP A 48 6.81 2.72 21.32
C ASP A 48 5.69 2.06 20.49
N GLY A 49 5.01 1.05 21.06
CA GLY A 49 3.87 0.37 20.42
C GLY A 49 2.70 1.32 20.12
N ASN A 50 2.31 2.14 21.11
CA ASN A 50 1.22 3.11 20.96
C ASN A 50 1.53 4.19 19.91
N ASN A 51 2.77 4.71 19.91
CA ASN A 51 3.22 5.72 18.97
C ASN A 51 3.22 5.20 17.52
N MET A 52 3.68 3.96 17.31
CA MET A 52 3.62 3.32 15.98
C MET A 52 2.18 3.13 15.52
N VAL A 53 1.29 2.61 16.38
CA VAL A 53 -0.14 2.45 16.05
C VAL A 53 -0.75 3.79 15.65
N LYS A 54 -0.50 4.85 16.42
CA LYS A 54 -1.02 6.19 16.14
C LYS A 54 -0.58 6.67 14.75
N VAL A 55 0.73 6.67 14.50
CA VAL A 55 1.29 7.21 13.24
C VAL A 55 0.89 6.38 12.02
N LEU A 56 0.80 5.06 12.16
CA LEU A 56 0.38 4.18 11.07
C LEU A 56 -1.11 4.36 10.73
N LYS A 57 -1.97 4.50 11.73
CA LYS A 57 -3.38 4.82 11.54
C LYS A 57 -3.58 6.20 10.91
N GLU A 58 -2.82 7.21 11.34
CA GLU A 58 -2.82 8.54 10.70
C GLU A 58 -2.42 8.48 9.22
N ARG A 59 -1.59 7.50 8.84
CA ARG A 59 -1.19 7.24 7.45
C ARG A 59 -2.15 6.30 6.70
N GLY A 60 -3.27 5.92 7.31
CA GLY A 60 -4.31 5.08 6.70
C GLY A 60 -4.01 3.58 6.68
N TYR A 61 -3.08 3.09 7.52
CA TYR A 61 -2.83 1.66 7.68
C TYR A 61 -3.68 1.10 8.83
N ASN A 62 -4.17 -0.13 8.66
CA ASN A 62 -4.61 -0.95 9.78
C ASN A 62 -3.39 -1.48 10.54
N THR A 63 -3.55 -1.77 11.83
CA THR A 63 -2.46 -2.24 12.69
C THR A 63 -2.91 -3.36 13.60
N ASP A 64 -2.02 -4.33 13.84
CA ASP A 64 -2.16 -5.35 14.88
C ASP A 64 -0.99 -5.24 15.86
N LEU A 65 -1.25 -4.83 17.10
CA LEU A 65 -0.24 -4.62 18.13
C LEU A 65 -0.34 -5.71 19.18
N GLN A 66 0.73 -6.49 19.32
CA GLN A 66 0.84 -7.60 20.25
C GLN A 66 2.05 -7.43 21.16
N TYR A 67 1.98 -8.03 22.36
CA TYR A 67 3.07 -8.07 23.33
C TYR A 67 3.35 -9.51 23.71
N ALA A 68 4.62 -9.91 23.70
CA ALA A 68 5.04 -11.30 23.98
C ALA A 68 5.29 -11.59 25.47
N GLU A 69 5.30 -10.57 26.32
CA GLU A 69 5.64 -10.66 27.76
C GLU A 69 6.99 -11.36 28.04
N ASP A 70 8.02 -10.99 27.27
CA ASP A 70 9.38 -11.56 27.30
C ASP A 70 9.45 -13.09 27.05
N ASP A 71 8.38 -13.68 26.50
CA ASP A 71 8.33 -15.08 26.07
C ASP A 71 8.72 -15.21 24.59
N ILE A 72 9.95 -15.68 24.34
CA ILE A 72 10.54 -15.79 22.99
C ILE A 72 9.64 -16.61 22.03
N PRO A 73 9.17 -17.82 22.40
CA PRO A 73 8.18 -18.57 21.61
C PRO A 73 6.91 -17.80 21.21
N ASN A 74 6.46 -16.83 22.01
CA ASN A 74 5.23 -16.08 21.75
C ASN A 74 5.44 -14.85 20.87
N GLN A 75 6.69 -14.44 20.62
CA GLN A 75 7.00 -13.29 19.79
C GLN A 75 6.94 -13.67 18.30
N LEU A 76 6.00 -13.03 17.57
CA LEU A 76 5.71 -13.26 16.15
C LEU A 76 6.59 -12.44 15.19
#